data_AF-A0A1F5G8X6-F1
#
_entry.id   AF-A0A1F5G8X6-F1
#
_cell.length_a   1.000
_cell.length_b   1.000
_cell.length_c   1.000
_cell.angle_alpha   90.00
_cell.angle_beta   90.00
_cell.angle_gamma   90.00
#
_symmetry.space_group_name_H-M   'P 1'
#
loop_
_entity.id
_entity.type
_entity.pdbx_description
1 polymer ?
#
loop_
_entity_poly.entity_id
_entity_poly.type
_entity_poly.pdbx_seq_one_letter_code
_entity_poly.pdbx_strand_id
1 'polypeptide(L)'
;MIRTQVYLPKDLYRNIDLIAKREKKAKAQVIRDTLEEGLKKKRTSKNAGHVLLEIAAMAKKYKWKGPKDLSTNHDKYLYEEA
;
A
#
# COMPACT_ATOMS: atom_id res chain seq x y z
N MET A 1 4.47 -15.13 22.79
CA MET A 1 5.37 -14.20 22.07
C MET A 1 6.76 -14.83 21.98
N ILE A 2 7.47 -14.63 20.87
CA ILE A 2 8.84 -15.14 20.68
C ILE A 2 9.82 -13.99 20.95
N ARG A 3 10.88 -14.24 21.73
CA ARG A 3 11.93 -13.24 22.00
C ARG A 3 12.96 -13.32 20.88
N THR A 4 13.14 -12.21 20.18
CA THR A 4 14.12 -12.08 19.08
C THR A 4 15.05 -10.90 19.35
N GLN A 5 16.33 -11.05 19.02
CA GLN A 5 17.30 -9.97 19.04
C GLN A 5 17.56 -9.50 17.61
N VAL A 6 17.49 -8.20 17.39
CA VAL A 6 17.71 -7.57 16.08
C VAL A 6 18.63 -6.38 16.29
N TYR A 7 19.66 -6.26 15.44
CA TYR A 7 20.54 -5.10 15.46
C TYR A 7 19.82 -3.90 14.83
N LEU A 8 19.78 -2.77 15.54
CA LEU A 8 19.14 -1.55 15.07
C LEU A 8 20.18 -0.44 14.94
N PRO A 9 20.24 0.27 13.79
CA PRO A 9 21.03 1.48 13.67
C PRO A 9 20.63 2.51 14.75
N LYS A 10 21.60 3.31 15.20
CA LYS A 10 21.41 4.30 16.27
C LYS A 10 20.25 5.25 15.99
N ASP A 11 20.15 5.73 14.76
CA ASP A 11 19.11 6.66 14.35
C ASP A 11 17.72 6.03 14.35
N LEU A 12 17.63 4.76 13.92
CA LEU A 12 16.39 4.01 13.98
C LEU A 12 15.93 3.80 15.42
N TYR A 13 16.85 3.44 16.32
CA TYR A 13 16.55 3.30 17.74
C TYR A 13 16.07 4.62 18.37
N ARG A 14 16.70 5.75 18.00
CA ARG A 14 16.29 7.09 18.44
C ARG A 14 14.88 7.44 17.95
N ASN A 15 14.55 7.13 16.70
CA ASN A 15 13.22 7.36 16.16
C ASN A 15 12.15 6.54 16.89
N ILE A 16 12.44 5.28 17.19
CA ILE A 16 11.55 4.42 18.00
C ILE A 16 11.31 5.03 19.39
N ASP A 17 12.35 5.54 20.04
CA ASP A 17 12.24 6.18 21.36
C ASP A 17 11.34 7.43 21.32
N LEU A 18 11.51 8.28 20.30
CA LEU A 18 10.69 9.48 20.12
C LEU A 18 9.21 9.13 19.89
N ILE A 19 8.93 8.16 19.01
CA ILE A 19 7.56 7.72 18.72
C ILE A 19 6.91 7.10 19.95
N ALA A 20 7.65 6.24 20.67
CA ALA A 20 7.17 5.61 21.90
C ALA A 20 6.75 6.64 22.96
N LYS A 21 7.56 7.69 23.16
CA LYS A 21 7.25 8.80 24.06
C LYS A 21 6.02 9.58 23.61
N ARG A 22 5.94 9.92 22.31
CA ARG A 22 4.81 10.65 21.73
C ARG A 22 3.50 9.89 21.89
N GLU A 23 3.51 8.58 21.66
CA GLU A 23 2.32 7.73 21.71
C GLU A 23 2.02 7.15 23.10
N LYS A 24 2.87 7.44 24.10
CA LYS A 24 2.79 6.87 25.46
C LYS A 24 2.72 5.33 25.45
N LYS A 25 3.46 4.70 24.54
CA LYS A 25 3.54 3.25 24.37
C LYS A 25 4.93 2.73 24.72
N ALA A 26 5.02 1.45 25.09
CA ALA A 26 6.31 0.79 25.22
C ALA A 26 7.00 0.67 23.85
N LYS A 27 8.32 0.84 23.78
CA LYS A 27 9.11 0.70 22.54
C LYS A 27 8.85 -0.61 21.82
N ALA A 28 8.73 -1.70 22.59
CA ALA A 28 8.45 -3.02 22.04
C ALA A 28 7.06 -3.09 21.35
N GLN A 29 6.06 -2.34 21.84
CA GLN A 29 4.76 -2.25 21.18
C GLN A 29 4.88 -1.48 19.86
N VAL A 30 5.54 -0.31 19.87
CA VAL A 30 5.78 0.48 18.65
C VAL A 30 6.51 -0.34 17.59
N ILE A 31 7.54 -1.11 17.97
CA ILE A 31 8.27 -1.99 17.05
C ILE A 31 7.32 -3.04 16.45
N ARG A 32 6.48 -3.69 17.27
CA ARG A 32 5.53 -4.70 16.78
C ARG A 32 4.50 -4.11 15.82
N ASP A 33 3.83 -3.03 16.23
CA ASP A 33 2.80 -2.35 15.42
C ASP A 33 3.38 -1.96 14.05
N THR A 34 4.57 -1.35 14.07
CA THR A 34 5.26 -0.91 12.85
C THR A 34 5.68 -2.08 11.96
N LEU A 35 6.20 -3.16 12.54
CA LEU A 35 6.58 -4.36 11.80
C LEU A 35 5.36 -5.06 11.20
N GLU A 36 4.26 -5.18 11.95
CA GLU A 36 3.04 -5.81 11.48
C GLU A 36 2.43 -5.04 10.30
N GLU A 37 2.34 -3.71 10.41
CA GLU A 37 1.85 -2.87 9.33
C GLU A 37 2.78 -2.92 8.11
N GLY A 38 4.10 -2.85 8.33
CA GLY A 38 5.09 -2.94 7.26
C GLY A 38 5.05 -4.29 6.53
N LEU A 39 4.91 -5.39 7.27
CA LEU A 39 4.78 -6.73 6.70
C LEU A 39 3.45 -6.91 5.98
N LYS A 40 2.36 -6.35 6.50
CA LYS A 40 1.07 -6.32 5.82
C LYS A 40 1.21 -5.61 4.47
N LYS A 41 1.77 -4.39 4.43
CA LYS A 41 2.02 -3.66 3.18
C LYS A 41 2.88 -4.45 2.18
N LYS A 42 3.93 -5.13 2.65
CA LYS A 42 4.75 -6.00 1.79
C LYS A 42 3.97 -7.20 1.25
N ARG A 43 3.15 -7.85 2.07
CA ARG A 43 2.27 -8.96 1.64
C ARG A 43 1.16 -8.50 0.71
N THR A 44 0.68 -7.27 0.90
CA THR A 44 -0.33 -6.61 0.05
C THR A 44 0.30 -5.85 -1.11
N SER A 45 1.55 -6.13 -1.50
CA SER A 45 2.04 -5.76 -2.82
C SER A 45 1.17 -6.49 -3.83
N LYS A 46 0.06 -5.85 -4.22
CA LYS A 46 -0.84 -6.35 -5.24
C LYS A 46 0.00 -6.47 -6.49
N ASN A 47 0.18 -7.69 -6.98
CA ASN A 47 0.74 -7.87 -8.30
C ASN A 47 -0.16 -7.12 -9.31
N ALA A 48 0.40 -6.76 -10.47
CA ALA A 48 -0.34 -5.99 -11.48
C ALA A 48 -1.72 -6.62 -11.79
N GLY A 49 -1.80 -7.96 -11.77
CA GLY A 49 -3.05 -8.70 -11.93
C GLY A 49 -4.13 -8.42 -10.87
N HIS A 50 -3.77 -8.34 -9.58
CA HIS A 50 -4.70 -7.97 -8.51
C HIS A 50 -5.23 -6.55 -8.69
N VAL A 51 -4.38 -5.61 -9.10
CA VAL A 51 -4.79 -4.22 -9.38
C VAL A 51 -5.77 -4.18 -10.55
N LEU A 52 -5.49 -4.91 -11.65
CA LEU A 52 -6.38 -5.00 -12.81
C LEU A 52 -7.73 -5.63 -12.45
N LEU A 53 -7.75 -6.66 -11.60
CA LEU A 53 -8.99 -7.28 -11.11
C LEU A 53 -9.84 -6.31 -10.29
N GLU A 54 -9.22 -5.48 -9.45
CA GLU A 54 -9.93 -4.46 -8.69
C GLU A 54 -10.51 -3.37 -9.60
N ILE A 55 -9.76 -2.92 -10.60
CA ILE A 55 -10.24 -1.97 -11.62
C ILE A 55 -11.44 -2.57 -12.37
N ALA A 56 -11.38 -3.84 -12.78
CA ALA A 56 -12.50 -4.52 -13.43
C ALA A 56 -13.73 -4.63 -12.52
N ALA A 57 -13.54 -4.93 -11.23
CA ALA A 57 -14.62 -4.98 -10.26
C ALA A 57 -15.29 -3.60 -10.06
N MET A 58 -14.50 -2.52 -10.02
CA MET A 58 -15.01 -1.15 -9.98
C MET A 58 -15.77 -0.80 -11.26
N ALA A 59 -15.23 -1.12 -12.43
CA ALA A 59 -15.90 -0.90 -13.71
C ALA A 59 -17.27 -1.57 -13.77
N LYS A 60 -17.39 -2.80 -13.24
CA LYS A 60 -18.67 -3.51 -13.13
C LYS A 60 -19.62 -2.85 -12.13
N LYS A 61 -19.13 -2.45 -10.95
CA LYS A 61 -19.94 -1.82 -9.89
C LYS A 61 -20.51 -0.47 -10.34
N TYR A 62 -19.70 0.36 -10.98
CA TYR A 62 -20.07 1.70 -11.43
C TYR A 62 -20.56 1.74 -12.88
N LYS A 63 -20.72 0.57 -13.52
CA LYS A 63 -21.20 0.41 -14.90
C LYS A 63 -20.43 1.29 -15.89
N TRP A 64 -19.10 1.33 -15.78
CA TRP A 64 -18.26 2.03 -16.74
C TRP A 64 -18.53 1.50 -18.14
N LYS A 65 -18.73 2.42 -19.08
CA LYS A 65 -18.93 2.12 -20.49
C LYS A 65 -17.90 2.90 -21.27
N GLY A 66 -17.42 2.30 -22.34
CA GLY A 66 -16.52 2.94 -23.28
C GLY A 66 -16.57 2.24 -24.63
N PRO A 67 -15.93 2.81 -25.64
CA PRO A 67 -15.74 2.18 -26.93
C PRO A 67 -15.09 0.79 -26.77
N LYS A 68 -15.52 -0.19 -27.58
CA LYS A 68 -14.97 -1.57 -27.52
C LYS A 68 -13.50 -1.63 -27.91
N ASP A 69 -13.03 -0.62 -28.62
CA ASP A 69 -11.71 -0.40 -29.18
C ASP A 69 -10.91 0.65 -28.43
N LEU A 70 -11.35 1.05 -27.23
CA LEU A 70 -10.69 2.07 -26.40
C LEU A 70 -9.21 1.78 -26.15
N SER A 71 -8.83 0.51 -25.97
CA SER A 71 -7.43 0.13 -25.76
C SER A 71 -6.54 0.47 -26.96
N THR A 72 -7.09 0.39 -28.17
CA THR A 72 -6.36 0.58 -29.43
C THR A 72 -6.40 2.05 -29.88
N ASN A 73 -7.53 2.71 -29.64
CA ASN A 73 -7.81 4.07 -30.10
C ASN A 73 -7.80 5.09 -28.94
N HIS A 74 -7.07 4.83 -27.87
CA HIS A 74 -7.08 5.70 -26.68
C HIS A 74 -6.65 7.13 -27.01
N ASP A 75 -5.66 7.32 -27.89
CA ASP A 75 -5.23 8.66 -28.32
C ASP A 75 -6.33 9.44 -29.02
N LYS A 76 -7.10 8.78 -29.90
CA LYS A 76 -8.26 9.38 -30.56
C LYS A 76 -9.26 9.92 -29.54
N TYR A 77 -9.63 9.10 -28.55
CA TYR A 77 -10.60 9.51 -27.54
C TYR A 77 -10.04 10.48 -26.49
N LEU A 78 -8.71 10.52 -26.31
CA LEU A 78 -8.07 11.38 -25.32
C LEU A 78 -7.76 12.77 -25.86
N TYR A 79 -7.43 12.88 -27.16
CA TYR A 79 -6.92 14.11 -27.77
C TYR A 79 -7.85 14.71 -28.83
N GLU A 80 -8.90 14.03 -29.27
CA GLU A 80 -9.82 14.53 -30.31
C GLU A 80 -11.25 14.88 -29.79
N GLU A 81 -11.42 15.41 -28.57
CA GLU A 81 -12.69 16.06 -28.18
C GLU A 81 -12.51 17.60 -28.21
N ALA A 82 -13.34 18.41 -28.87
CA ALA A 82 -14.78 18.32 -29.14
C ALA A 82 -15.19 18.75 -30.57
#